data_AF-A0A7W8Z6Q0-F1
#
_entry.id   AF-A0A7W8Z6Q0-F1
#
_cell.length_a   1.000
_cell.length_b   1.000
_cell.length_c   1.000
_cell.angle_alpha   90.00
_cell.angle_beta   90.00
_cell.angle_gamma   90.00
#
_symmetry.space_group_name_H-M   'P 1'
#
loop_
_entity.id
_entity.type
_entity.pdbx_description
1 polymer ?
#
loop_
_entity_poly.entity_id
_entity_poly.type
_entity_poly.pdbx_seq_one_letter_code
_entity_poly.pdbx_strand_id
1 'polypeptide(L)'
;MLVYDGDCGFCQRCVEFGHAHLRMPQVRRFQELDLAEHGLTLQQVTESVQLLGPDGLRASGARAVAVLLAVQPGLGWRLLGRLMLVPPVSWAAEAVYQVIARNRHRLPGSTGACAIPQR
;
A
#
# COMPACT_ATOMS: atom_id res chain seq x y z
N MET A 1 0.78 6.97 8.43
CA MET A 1 0.58 5.53 8.65
C MET A 1 0.17 4.88 7.35
N LEU A 2 0.75 3.72 7.02
CA LEU A 2 0.34 2.87 5.91
C LEU A 2 -0.40 1.65 6.48
N VAL A 3 -1.62 1.41 6.03
CA VAL A 3 -2.46 0.27 6.43
C VAL A 3 -2.61 -0.67 5.24
N TYR A 4 -2.36 -1.96 5.47
CA TYR A 4 -2.38 -2.97 4.41
C TYR A 4 -3.01 -4.27 4.90
N ASP A 5 -3.34 -5.15 3.95
CA ASP A 5 -3.82 -6.50 4.22
C ASP A 5 -2.67 -7.43 4.64
N GLY A 6 -2.69 -7.79 5.93
CA GLY A 6 -1.76 -8.74 6.52
C GLY A 6 -1.84 -10.15 5.94
N ASP A 7 -2.93 -10.56 5.32
CA ASP A 7 -3.08 -11.90 4.73
C ASP A 7 -2.66 -11.91 3.24
N CYS A 8 -2.37 -10.75 2.66
CA CYS A 8 -1.89 -10.63 1.29
C CYS A 8 -0.35 -10.69 1.22
N GLY A 9 0.21 -11.83 0.83
CA GLY A 9 1.67 -12.00 0.72
C GLY A 9 2.34 -11.09 -0.32
N PHE A 10 1.62 -10.63 -1.34
CA PHE A 10 2.11 -9.56 -2.22
C PHE A 10 2.27 -8.23 -1.45
N CYS A 11 1.26 -7.83 -0.68
CA CYS A 11 1.33 -6.60 0.13
C CYS A 11 2.45 -6.67 1.17
N GLN A 12 2.63 -7.82 1.83
CA GLN A 12 3.74 -8.04 2.76
C GLN A 12 5.09 -7.82 2.09
N ARG A 13 5.33 -8.44 0.92
CA ARG A 13 6.58 -8.25 0.16
C ARG A 13 6.82 -6.80 -0.24
N CYS A 14 5.77 -6.08 -0.65
CA CYS A 14 5.88 -4.65 -0.95
C CYS A 14 6.26 -3.83 0.29
N VAL A 15 5.71 -4.16 1.46
CA VAL A 15 6.06 -3.52 2.74
C VAL A 15 7.51 -3.81 3.11
N GLU A 16 7.96 -5.07 3.01
CA GLU A 16 9.36 -5.47 3.26
C GLU A 16 10.33 -4.76 2.32
N PHE A 17 10.03 -4.74 1.01
CA PHE A 17 10.80 -4.00 0.03
C PHE A 17 10.86 -2.51 0.37
N GLY A 18 9.73 -1.93 0.78
CA GLY A 18 9.64 -0.56 1.25
C GLY A 18 10.54 -0.30 2.46
N HIS A 19 10.51 -1.16 3.47
CA HIS A 19 11.40 -1.03 4.64
C HIS A 19 12.88 -1.12 4.27
N ALA A 20 13.24 -1.92 3.27
CA ALA A 20 14.62 -2.07 2.83
C ALA A 20 15.14 -0.89 1.98
N HIS A 21 14.28 -0.20 1.22
CA HIS A 21 14.71 0.78 0.21
C HIS A 21 14.15 2.20 0.38
N LEU A 22 13.11 2.37 1.21
CA LEU A 22 12.36 3.61 1.35
C LEU A 22 12.26 4.01 2.82
N ARG A 23 12.08 5.30 3.05
CA ARG A 23 11.66 5.83 4.36
C ARG A 23 10.18 5.58 4.54
N MET A 24 9.84 4.50 5.21
CA MET A 24 8.46 4.09 5.45
C MET A 24 7.84 4.86 6.63
N PRO A 25 6.57 5.28 6.54
CA PRO A 25 5.81 5.70 7.71
C PRO A 25 5.54 4.50 8.62
N GLN A 26 4.88 4.72 9.77
CA GLN A 26 4.35 3.61 10.57
C GLN A 26 3.46 2.71 9.71
N VAL A 27 3.81 1.42 9.63
CA VAL A 27 3.04 0.42 8.86
C VAL A 27 2.23 -0.43 9.83
N ARG A 28 0.94 -0.66 9.53
CA ARG A 28 0.04 -1.47 10.35
C ARG A 28 -0.74 -2.44 9.48
N ARG A 29 -0.93 -3.67 9.98
CA ARG A 29 -1.88 -4.62 9.41
C ARG A 29 -3.27 -4.21 9.84
N PHE A 30 -4.25 -4.25 8.93
CA PHE A 30 -5.61 -3.90 9.32
C PHE A 30 -6.18 -4.88 10.36
N GLN A 31 -5.71 -6.13 10.38
CA GLN A 31 -6.09 -7.17 11.34
C GLN A 31 -5.78 -6.77 12.81
N GLU A 32 -4.83 -5.85 13.00
CA GLU A 32 -4.36 -5.38 14.32
C GLU A 32 -4.79 -3.92 14.59
N LEU A 33 -5.76 -3.40 13.84
CA LEU A 33 -6.19 -2.01 13.86
C LEU A 33 -7.71 -1.92 14.04
N ASP A 34 -8.16 -1.02 14.91
CA ASP A 34 -9.56 -0.60 14.88
C ASP A 34 -9.78 0.32 13.67
N LEU A 35 -10.47 -0.21 12.65
CA LEU A 35 -10.72 0.52 11.41
C LEU A 35 -11.68 1.70 11.62
N ALA A 36 -12.63 1.59 12.54
CA ALA A 36 -13.63 2.61 12.78
C ALA A 36 -12.99 3.86 13.39
N GLU A 37 -12.05 3.69 14.32
CA GLU A 37 -11.27 4.80 14.90
C GLU A 37 -10.48 5.59 13.85
N HIS A 38 -10.09 4.92 12.75
CA HIS A 38 -9.33 5.53 11.67
C HIS A 38 -10.23 5.97 10.49
N GLY A 39 -11.55 5.81 10.61
CA GLY A 39 -12.51 6.08 9.54
C GLY A 39 -12.22 5.28 8.28
N LEU A 40 -11.79 4.03 8.44
CA LEU A 40 -11.56 3.05 7.38
C LEU A 40 -12.64 1.98 7.43
N THR A 41 -12.96 1.39 6.29
CA THR A 41 -13.82 0.20 6.21
C THR A 41 -13.01 -1.03 5.86
N LEU A 42 -13.52 -2.22 6.23
CA LEU A 42 -12.91 -3.49 5.86
C LEU A 42 -12.73 -3.59 4.34
N GLN A 43 -13.75 -3.19 3.57
CA GLN A 43 -13.69 -3.19 2.12
C GLN A 43 -12.52 -2.35 1.59
N GLN A 44 -12.29 -1.14 2.13
CA GLN A 44 -11.21 -0.27 1.68
C GLN A 44 -9.83 -0.91 1.87
N VAL A 45 -9.58 -1.48 3.05
CA VAL A 45 -8.27 -2.09 3.39
C VAL A 45 -8.04 -3.44 2.71
N THR A 46 -9.11 -4.18 2.38
CA THR A 46 -9.03 -5.45 1.65
C THR A 46 -8.90 -5.23 0.13
N GLU A 47 -9.47 -4.15 -0.42
CA GLU A 47 -9.35 -3.83 -1.84
C GLU A 47 -8.02 -3.17 -2.19
N SER A 48 -7.51 -2.30 -1.31
CA SER A 48 -6.32 -1.52 -1.59
C SER A 48 -5.58 -1.08 -0.32
N VAL A 49 -4.27 -0.86 -0.46
CA VAL A 49 -3.46 -0.27 0.60
C VAL A 49 -3.94 1.15 0.89
N GLN A 50 -4.01 1.53 2.17
CA GLN A 50 -4.45 2.84 2.62
C GLN A 50 -3.27 3.61 3.21
N LEU A 51 -3.09 4.85 2.81
CA LEU A 51 -2.11 5.79 3.36
C LEU A 51 -2.86 6.91 4.07
N LEU A 52 -2.62 7.04 5.37
CA LEU A 52 -3.10 8.11 6.22
C LEU A 52 -1.92 9.01 6.58
N GLY A 53 -2.01 10.30 6.31
CA GLY A 53 -1.00 11.29 6.64
C GLY A 53 -1.52 12.38 7.59
N PRO A 54 -0.66 13.34 7.96
CA PRO A 54 -1.09 14.52 8.70
C PRO A 54 -2.12 15.33 7.90
N ASP A 55 -2.85 16.21 8.60
CA ASP A 55 -3.81 17.16 8.01
C ASP A 55 -4.94 16.51 7.19
N GLY A 56 -5.30 15.27 7.53
CA GLY A 56 -6.37 14.55 6.85
C GLY A 56 -5.97 13.97 5.49
N LEU A 57 -4.67 13.93 5.16
CA LEU A 57 -4.19 13.28 3.94
C LEU A 57 -4.63 11.82 3.90
N ARG A 58 -5.41 11.46 2.89
CA ARG A 58 -5.84 10.08 2.62
C ARG A 58 -5.56 9.74 1.17
N ALA A 59 -4.87 8.63 0.95
CA ALA A 59 -4.63 8.08 -0.37
C ALA A 59 -4.76 6.57 -0.32
N SER A 60 -5.18 5.96 -1.42
CA SER A 60 -5.31 4.51 -1.55
C SER A 60 -4.62 4.01 -2.80
N GLY A 61 -4.35 2.70 -2.85
CA GLY A 61 -3.88 2.01 -4.05
C GLY A 61 -2.63 2.61 -4.69
N ALA A 62 -2.67 2.84 -6.01
CA ALA A 62 -1.54 3.43 -6.74
C ALA A 62 -1.18 4.82 -6.21
N ARG A 63 -2.19 5.61 -5.83
CA ARG A 63 -2.00 6.96 -5.30
C ARG A 63 -1.28 6.93 -3.95
N ALA A 64 -1.60 5.96 -3.08
CA ALA A 64 -0.88 5.77 -1.82
C ALA A 64 0.62 5.52 -2.04
N VAL A 65 0.95 4.64 -3.00
CA VAL A 65 2.34 4.35 -3.38
C VAL A 65 3.01 5.59 -3.98
N ALA A 66 2.33 6.30 -4.87
CA ALA A 66 2.87 7.50 -5.51
C ALA A 66 3.17 8.61 -4.48
N VAL A 67 2.27 8.85 -3.54
CA VAL A 67 2.48 9.80 -2.43
C VAL A 67 3.64 9.35 -1.55
N LEU A 68 3.71 8.06 -1.20
CA LEU A 68 4.82 7.49 -0.42
C LEU A 68 6.17 7.72 -1.12
N LEU A 69 6.25 7.55 -2.43
CA LEU A 69 7.45 7.81 -3.22
C LEU A 69 7.76 9.32 -3.31
N ALA A 70 6.74 10.17 -3.45
CA ALA A 70 6.87 11.61 -3.56
C ALA A 70 7.39 12.30 -2.29
N VAL A 71 7.35 11.64 -1.14
CA VAL A 71 7.88 12.16 0.14
C VAL A 71 9.27 11.60 0.49
N GLN A 72 9.86 10.78 -0.39
CA GLN A 72 11.17 10.19 -0.14
C GLN A 72 12.30 11.24 -0.20
N PRO A 73 13.38 11.05 0.58
CA PRO A 73 14.52 11.98 0.58
C PRO A 73 15.30 11.94 -0.75
N GLY A 74 15.33 10.79 -1.42
CA GLY A 74 16.03 10.62 -2.70
C GLY A 74 15.29 11.30 -3.86
N LEU A 75 16.01 12.15 -4.62
CA LEU A 75 15.46 12.88 -5.77
C LEU A 75 14.82 11.96 -6.83
N GLY A 76 15.41 10.78 -7.08
CA GLY A 76 14.88 9.82 -8.05
C GLY A 76 13.49 9.29 -7.67
N TRP A 77 13.36 8.75 -6.45
CA TRP A 77 12.09 8.28 -5.91
C TRP A 77 11.05 9.40 -5.82
N ARG A 78 11.49 10.59 -5.41
CA ARG A 78 10.63 11.77 -5.30
C ARG A 78 10.04 12.18 -6.64
N LEU A 79 10.86 12.22 -7.70
CA LEU A 79 10.42 12.57 -9.04
C LEU A 79 9.48 11.49 -9.61
N LEU A 80 9.81 10.22 -9.39
CA LEU A 80 8.97 9.10 -9.82
C LEU A 80 7.59 9.16 -9.17
N GLY A 81 7.53 9.37 -7.85
CA GLY A 81 6.26 9.52 -7.13
C GLY A 81 5.43 10.69 -7.63
N ARG A 82 6.06 11.85 -7.88
CA ARG A 82 5.38 13.01 -8.46
C ARG A 82 4.86 12.75 -9.87
N LEU A 83 5.64 12.09 -10.71
CA LEU A 83 5.25 11.73 -12.07
C LEU A 83 4.02 10.81 -12.06
N MET A 84 3.98 9.84 -11.14
CA MET A 84 2.84 8.94 -10.95
C MET A 84 1.56 9.65 -10.47
N LEU A 85 1.65 10.89 -9.97
CA LEU A 85 0.48 11.69 -9.59
C LEU A 85 -0.06 12.56 -10.74
N VAL A 86 0.71 12.73 -11.83
CA VAL A 86 0.34 13.62 -12.95
C VAL A 86 -0.35 12.83 -14.06
N PRO A 87 -1.51 13.28 -14.58
CA PRO A 87 -2.12 12.68 -15.76
C PRO A 87 -1.21 12.84 -17.00
N PRO A 88 -1.13 11.85 -17.91
CA PRO A 88 -1.90 10.61 -17.96
C PRO A 88 -1.27 9.44 -17.18
N VAL A 89 -0.08 9.64 -16.60
CA VAL A 89 0.67 8.58 -15.90
C VAL A 89 -0.10 8.06 -14.69
N SER A 90 -0.81 8.93 -13.97
CA SER A 90 -1.65 8.52 -12.84
C SER A 90 -2.77 7.54 -13.23
N TRP A 91 -3.35 7.68 -14.42
CA TRP A 91 -4.35 6.74 -14.92
C TRP A 91 -3.74 5.39 -15.26
N ALA A 92 -2.57 5.40 -15.90
CA ALA A 92 -1.83 4.17 -16.17
C ALA A 92 -1.41 3.47 -14.87
N ALA A 93 -0.95 4.23 -13.87
CA ALA A 93 -0.57 3.69 -12.57
C ALA A 93 -1.76 3.04 -11.84
N GLU A 94 -2.93 3.67 -11.89
CA GLU A 94 -4.16 3.10 -11.33
C GLU A 94 -4.60 1.84 -12.07
N ALA A 95 -4.57 1.84 -13.41
CA ALA A 95 -4.88 0.66 -14.21
C ALA A 95 -3.94 -0.52 -13.91
N VAL A 96 -2.63 -0.26 -13.84
CA VAL A 96 -1.63 -1.26 -13.46
C VAL A 96 -1.88 -1.78 -12.04
N TYR A 97 -2.17 -0.88 -11.09
CA TYR A 97 -2.49 -1.26 -9.72
C TYR A 97 -3.75 -2.14 -9.65
N GLN A 98 -4.80 -1.81 -10.39
CA GLN A 98 -6.02 -2.62 -10.47
C GLN A 98 -5.75 -4.01 -11.03
N VAL A 99 -4.90 -4.13 -12.06
CA VAL A 99 -4.48 -5.44 -12.59
C VAL A 99 -3.72 -6.23 -11.53
N ILE A 100 -2.79 -5.61 -10.81
CA ILE A 100 -2.03 -6.24 -9.72
C ILE A 100 -2.97 -6.66 -8.58
N ALA A 101 -3.84 -5.76 -8.12
CA ALA A 101 -4.79 -6.00 -7.06
C ALA A 101 -5.77 -7.13 -7.40
N ARG A 102 -6.21 -7.22 -8.66
CA ARG A 102 -7.04 -8.34 -9.15
C ARG A 102 -6.24 -9.64 -9.22
N ASN A 103 -4.98 -9.59 -9.64
CA ASN A 103 -4.11 -10.77 -9.73
C ASN A 103 -3.36 -11.09 -8.43
N ARG A 104 -3.63 -10.40 -7.31
CA ARG A 104 -2.88 -10.55 -6.04
C ARG A 104 -2.88 -11.97 -5.49
N HIS A 105 -3.91 -12.75 -5.80
CA HIS A 105 -4.05 -14.16 -5.43
C HIS A 105 -3.24 -15.12 -6.33
N ARG A 106 -2.75 -14.64 -7.48
CA ARG A 106 -1.94 -15.40 -8.46
C ARG A 106 -0.49 -14.95 -8.55
N LEU A 107 -0.12 -13.82 -7.95
CA LEU A 107 1.25 -13.31 -7.99
C LEU A 107 2.15 -14.10 -7.02
N PRO A 108 3.41 -14.43 -7.41
CA PRO A 108 4.31 -15.21 -6.58
C PRO A 108 4.54 -14.52 -5.22
N GLY A 109 4.16 -15.23 -4.15
CA GLY A 109 3.94 -14.64 -2.81
C GLY A 109 2.52 -14.84 -2.30
N SER A 110 1.58 -15.24 -3.17
CA SER A 110 0.22 -15.66 -2.82
C SER A 110 0.13 -17.09 -2.25
N THR A 111 1.26 -17.80 -2.15
CA THR A 111 1.34 -19.09 -1.48
C THR A 111 1.55 -18.86 0.01
N GLY A 112 0.51 -19.14 0.80
CA GLY A 112 0.50 -18.99 2.25
C GLY A 112 1.59 -19.81 2.94
N ALA A 113 2.70 -19.17 3.27
CA ALA A 113 3.66 -19.68 4.25
C ALA A 113 3.23 -19.40 5.69
N CYS A 114 1.93 -19.17 5.97
CA CYS A 114 1.37 -19.33 7.32
C CYS A 114 -0.17 -19.40 7.28
N ALA A 115 -0.70 -20.60 7.05
CA ALA A 115 -1.89 -21.02 7.78
C ALA A 115 -1.47 -21.32 9.25
N ILE A 116 -1.76 -20.39 10.16
CA ILE A 116 -2.01 -20.36 11.63
C ILE A 116 -1.34 -21.43 12.58
N PRO A 117 -0.98 -21.07 13.83
CA PRO A 117 -1.98 -21.17 14.90
C PRO A 117 -2.00 -19.97 15.87
N GLN A 118 -3.22 -19.75 16.39
CA GLN A 118 -3.58 -18.73 17.35
C GLN A 118 -2.95 -19.03 18.72
N ARG A 119 -2.73 -17.99 19.52
CA ARG A 119 -2.52 -18.12 20.97
C ARG A 119 -3.79 -17.72 21.70
#